data_AF-A0A1W2H0D9-F1
#
_entry.id   AF-A0A1W2H0D9-F1
#
_cell.length_a   1.000
_cell.length_b   1.000
_cell.length_c   1.000
_cell.angle_alpha   90.00
_cell.angle_beta   90.00
_cell.angle_gamma   90.00
#
_symmetry.space_group_name_H-M   'P 1'
#
loop_
_entity.id
_entity.type
_entity.pdbx_description
1 polymer ?
#
loop_
_entity_poly.entity_id
_entity_poly.type
_entity_poly.pdbx_seq_one_letter_code
_entity_poly.pdbx_strand_id
1 'polypeptide(L)'
;MKPLKILLIVIFVIGFFVFDLTKAEAQKLMFISDELHENADKFEVGMKGGVGILKYYFGSYKVTKTKTGWTKSKYNSKLFSPLETASSERKLSFEFVSDRGDTAWVNLNRNMNYEGINKEGITFFGGNASINFGGYQEVLENFDNLLGVIETNAEEPAWSFIVSEKYGSRVGEKPVFVGWLSNGDRMIDILPVFEYQNPGKKSMVDMMMGSEIWLKGFEFVENGRSLGAVQVGPMKKMFVVWLSKKNDPMTDFVIGSTFAALMPEYQIDMDSNF
;
A
#
# COMPACT_ATOMS: atom_id res chain seq x y z
N MET A 1 -42.92 -44.28 -11.16
CA MET A 1 -42.79 -43.02 -10.38
C MET A 1 -43.76 -41.99 -10.94
N LYS A 2 -44.55 -41.32 -10.09
CA LYS A 2 -45.62 -40.40 -10.53
C LYS A 2 -45.03 -39.20 -11.29
N PRO A 3 -45.64 -38.73 -12.39
CA PRO A 3 -45.12 -37.65 -13.25
C PRO A 3 -44.86 -36.34 -12.48
N LEU A 4 -45.58 -36.12 -11.39
CA LEU A 4 -45.39 -34.97 -10.49
C LEU A 4 -44.01 -34.95 -9.80
N LYS A 5 -43.39 -36.11 -9.54
CA LYS A 5 -42.06 -36.18 -8.92
C LYS A 5 -40.94 -35.87 -9.92
N ILE A 6 -41.15 -36.16 -11.20
CA ILE A 6 -40.19 -35.84 -12.27
C ILE A 6 -40.21 -34.33 -12.56
N LEU A 7 -41.40 -33.72 -12.60
CA LEU A 7 -41.54 -32.27 -12.79
C LEU A 7 -40.86 -31.45 -11.69
N LEU A 8 -41.00 -31.86 -10.42
CA LEU A 8 -40.36 -31.19 -9.29
C LEU A 8 -38.82 -31.27 -9.34
N ILE A 9 -38.26 -32.40 -9.77
CA ILE A 9 -36.81 -32.58 -9.93
C ILE A 9 -36.28 -31.71 -11.08
N VAL A 10 -37.02 -31.62 -12.19
CA VAL A 10 -36.63 -30.77 -13.34
C VAL A 10 -36.66 -29.28 -12.98
N ILE A 11 -37.67 -28.83 -12.23
CA ILE A 11 -37.74 -27.43 -11.75
C ILE A 11 -36.60 -27.13 -10.77
N PHE A 12 -36.24 -28.08 -9.89
CA PHE A 12 -35.15 -27.91 -8.94
C PHE A 12 -33.77 -27.86 -9.61
N VAL A 13 -33.55 -28.67 -10.66
CA VAL A 13 -32.30 -28.65 -11.45
C VAL A 13 -32.21 -27.38 -12.30
N ILE A 14 -33.30 -26.93 -12.93
CA ILE A 14 -33.32 -25.67 -13.69
C ILE A 14 -33.12 -24.49 -12.75
N GLY A 15 -33.71 -24.50 -11.55
CA GLY A 15 -33.49 -23.46 -10.53
C GLY A 15 -32.04 -23.34 -10.07
N PHE A 16 -31.30 -24.46 -10.03
CA PHE A 16 -29.86 -24.46 -9.70
C PHE A 16 -28.97 -23.89 -10.83
N PHE A 17 -29.42 -23.93 -12.09
CA PHE A 17 -28.67 -23.38 -13.23
C PHE A 17 -28.94 -21.89 -13.49
N VAL A 18 -29.94 -21.27 -12.86
CA VAL A 18 -30.25 -19.82 -13.02
C VAL A 18 -29.67 -18.97 -11.88
N PHE A 19 -29.10 -19.59 -10.83
CA PHE A 19 -28.21 -18.87 -9.92
C PHE A 19 -26.83 -18.78 -10.56
N ASP A 20 -26.69 -17.78 -11.42
CA ASP A 20 -25.39 -17.31 -11.88
C ASP A 20 -24.59 -16.82 -10.65
N LEU A 21 -23.84 -17.75 -10.06
CA LEU A 21 -22.93 -17.51 -8.94
C LEU A 21 -21.72 -16.66 -9.35
N THR A 22 -21.70 -16.12 -10.57
CA THR A 22 -20.64 -15.25 -11.07
C THR A 22 -20.99 -13.77 -10.95
N LYS A 23 -21.64 -13.37 -9.85
CA LYS A 23 -21.28 -12.08 -9.25
C LYS A 23 -19.86 -12.20 -8.70
N ALA A 24 -18.89 -12.33 -9.62
CA ALA A 24 -17.52 -11.96 -9.38
C ALA A 24 -17.60 -10.55 -8.81
N GLU A 25 -17.36 -10.40 -7.51
CA GLU A 25 -17.10 -9.10 -6.95
C GLU A 25 -15.90 -8.56 -7.73
N ALA A 26 -16.18 -7.69 -8.70
CA ALA A 26 -15.16 -7.06 -9.50
C ALA A 26 -14.20 -6.39 -8.52
N GLN A 27 -12.94 -6.85 -8.52
CA GLN A 27 -11.88 -6.30 -7.69
C GLN A 27 -11.88 -4.78 -7.87
N LYS A 28 -12.06 -4.01 -6.80
CA LYS A 28 -11.96 -2.55 -6.87
C LYS A 28 -10.50 -2.21 -7.20
N LEU A 29 -10.28 -1.71 -8.41
CA LEU A 29 -8.98 -1.27 -8.88
C LEU A 29 -8.84 0.23 -8.67
N MET A 30 -7.66 0.66 -8.22
CA MET A 30 -7.31 2.06 -8.13
C MET A 30 -7.33 2.69 -9.52
N PHE A 31 -7.58 3.99 -9.59
CA PHE A 31 -7.47 4.74 -10.82
C PHE A 31 -6.00 4.79 -11.28
N ILE A 32 -5.74 4.44 -12.53
CA ILE A 32 -4.42 4.51 -13.17
C ILE A 32 -4.57 5.23 -14.51
N SER A 33 -3.48 5.79 -15.04
CA SER A 33 -3.52 6.38 -16.39
C SER A 33 -3.99 5.40 -17.46
N ASP A 34 -4.66 5.94 -18.49
CA ASP A 34 -5.11 5.16 -19.65
C ASP A 34 -3.94 4.45 -20.35
N GLU A 35 -2.77 5.09 -20.40
CA GLU A 35 -1.55 4.49 -20.97
C GLU A 35 -1.18 3.17 -20.26
N LEU A 36 -1.15 3.17 -18.93
CA LEU A 36 -0.89 1.98 -18.13
C LEU A 36 -2.00 0.95 -18.30
N HIS A 37 -3.26 1.37 -18.31
CA HIS A 37 -4.39 0.46 -18.46
C HIS A 37 -4.32 -0.37 -19.75
N GLU A 38 -3.85 0.25 -20.84
CA GLU A 38 -3.75 -0.40 -22.15
C GLU A 38 -2.41 -1.13 -22.37
N ASN A 39 -1.31 -0.65 -21.78
CA ASN A 39 0.05 -1.06 -22.14
C ASN A 39 0.88 -1.62 -20.98
N ALA A 40 0.25 -2.07 -19.89
CA ALA A 40 0.94 -2.69 -18.77
C ALA A 40 0.77 -4.20 -18.70
N ASP A 41 1.74 -4.84 -18.06
CA ASP A 41 1.54 -6.15 -17.44
C ASP A 41 1.02 -5.95 -16.02
N LYS A 42 -0.09 -6.63 -15.70
CA LYS A 42 -0.74 -6.61 -14.39
C LYS A 42 -0.33 -7.86 -13.61
N PHE A 43 0.17 -7.69 -12.40
CA PHE A 43 0.58 -8.75 -11.51
C PHE A 43 -0.18 -8.69 -10.20
N GLU A 44 -0.72 -9.84 -9.77
CA GLU A 44 -1.17 -9.99 -8.38
C GLU A 44 0.05 -10.18 -7.48
N VAL A 45 0.03 -9.50 -6.34
CA VAL A 45 1.12 -9.59 -5.37
C VAL A 45 0.83 -10.70 -4.38
N GLY A 46 1.71 -11.70 -4.38
CA GLY A 46 1.74 -12.74 -3.38
C GLY A 46 2.54 -12.31 -2.14
N MET A 47 2.15 -12.85 -0.98
CA MET A 47 2.78 -12.57 0.30
C MET A 47 3.12 -13.87 1.02
N LYS A 48 4.33 -13.97 1.58
CA LYS A 48 4.79 -15.13 2.36
C LYS A 48 5.45 -14.70 3.67
N GLY A 49 5.21 -15.48 4.74
CA GLY A 49 5.77 -15.26 6.08
C GLY A 49 4.82 -14.55 7.06
N GLY A 50 5.20 -14.52 8.34
CA GLY A 50 4.47 -13.87 9.43
C GLY A 50 5.37 -13.58 10.64
N VAL A 51 5.17 -12.41 11.24
CA VAL A 51 5.99 -11.64 12.22
C VAL A 51 7.21 -10.93 11.59
N GLY A 52 7.02 -9.70 11.10
CA GLY A 52 8.08 -8.85 10.51
C GLY A 52 7.66 -8.16 9.21
N ILE A 53 8.63 -7.83 8.33
CA ILE A 53 8.34 -7.41 6.95
C ILE A 53 7.79 -8.62 6.19
N LEU A 54 6.65 -8.45 5.55
CA LEU A 54 6.07 -9.48 4.70
C LEU A 54 6.94 -9.66 3.46
N LYS A 55 7.23 -10.92 3.09
CA LYS A 55 7.98 -11.19 1.87
C LYS A 55 7.01 -11.14 0.70
N TYR A 56 7.17 -10.13 -0.13
CA TYR A 56 6.35 -9.91 -1.32
C TYR A 56 6.96 -10.60 -2.54
N TYR A 57 6.11 -11.07 -3.43
CA TYR A 57 6.52 -11.56 -4.75
C TYR A 57 5.44 -11.25 -5.78
N PHE A 58 5.87 -10.93 -6.99
CA PHE A 58 5.00 -10.68 -8.14
C PHE A 58 5.81 -10.88 -9.42
N GLY A 59 5.21 -11.53 -10.43
CA GLY A 59 5.95 -11.90 -11.64
C GLY A 59 7.25 -12.65 -11.31
N SER A 60 8.36 -12.17 -11.87
CA SER A 60 9.72 -12.69 -11.63
C SER A 60 10.45 -12.02 -10.46
N TYR A 61 9.77 -11.19 -9.67
CA TYR A 61 10.37 -10.37 -8.63
C TYR A 61 9.96 -10.83 -7.23
N LYS A 62 10.87 -10.75 -6.27
CA LYS A 62 10.58 -11.14 -4.89
C LYS A 62 11.52 -10.52 -3.85
N VAL A 63 10.98 -10.31 -2.65
CA VAL A 63 11.75 -10.01 -1.45
C VAL A 63 12.26 -11.32 -0.83
N THR A 64 13.57 -11.51 -0.75
CA THR A 64 14.20 -12.74 -0.26
C THR A 64 14.61 -12.65 1.20
N LYS A 65 15.22 -11.53 1.59
CA LYS A 65 15.73 -11.27 2.95
C LYS A 65 15.16 -9.97 3.47
N THR A 66 14.90 -9.94 4.76
CA THR A 66 14.27 -8.82 5.46
C THR A 66 14.96 -8.64 6.79
N LYS A 67 15.36 -7.41 7.11
CA LYS A 67 15.99 -7.07 8.37
C LYS A 67 15.29 -5.85 8.96
N THR A 68 14.55 -6.07 10.03
CA THR A 68 14.03 -4.96 10.84
C THR A 68 15.19 -4.38 11.64
N GLY A 69 15.45 -3.08 11.45
CA GLY A 69 16.44 -2.34 12.21
C GLY A 69 15.92 -1.96 13.60
N TRP A 70 16.43 -0.87 14.14
CA TRP A 70 15.91 -0.32 15.39
C TRP A 70 14.66 0.55 15.13
N THR A 71 13.80 0.60 16.13
CA THR A 71 12.66 1.54 16.21
C THR A 71 12.83 2.37 17.48
N LYS A 72 12.78 3.70 17.37
CA LYS A 72 12.73 4.61 18.53
C LYS A 72 11.41 5.35 18.48
N SER A 73 10.67 5.26 19.57
CA SER A 73 9.42 6.01 19.73
C SER A 73 9.54 6.89 20.97
N LYS A 74 9.10 8.15 20.84
CA LYS A 74 8.93 9.07 21.95
C LYS A 74 7.49 9.50 21.99
N TYR A 75 6.98 9.60 23.21
CA TYR A 75 5.62 10.02 23.46
C TYR A 75 5.65 11.00 24.61
N ASN A 76 4.97 12.14 24.43
CA ASN A 76 4.91 13.19 25.42
C ASN A 76 3.44 13.58 25.62
N SER A 77 2.95 13.30 26.83
CA SER A 77 1.65 13.74 27.30
C SER A 77 1.88 14.70 28.47
N LYS A 78 1.32 15.90 28.40
CA LYS A 78 1.35 16.83 29.54
C LYS A 78 0.18 16.50 30.45
N LEU A 79 0.43 16.42 31.77
CA LEU A 79 -0.54 16.01 32.79
C LEU A 79 -1.86 16.84 32.83
N PHE A 80 -1.90 17.98 32.12
CA PHE A 80 -3.04 18.89 32.02
C PHE A 80 -3.34 19.34 30.58
N SER A 81 -2.76 18.70 29.57
CA SER A 81 -3.06 18.97 28.15
C SER A 81 -3.89 17.83 27.59
N PRO A 82 -5.00 18.10 26.89
CA PRO A 82 -5.73 17.07 26.14
C PRO A 82 -4.97 16.64 24.86
N LEU A 83 -3.96 17.42 24.46
CA LEU A 83 -3.17 17.20 23.26
C LEU A 83 -1.86 16.49 23.58
N GLU A 84 -1.54 15.50 22.76
CA GLU A 84 -0.32 14.70 22.86
C GLU A 84 0.52 14.82 21.60
N THR A 85 1.82 14.60 21.77
CA THR A 85 2.77 14.51 20.65
C THR A 85 3.44 13.15 20.67
N ALA A 86 3.55 12.51 19.51
CA ALA A 86 4.25 11.24 19.35
C ALA A 86 5.23 11.36 18.18
N SER A 87 6.45 10.84 18.34
CA SER A 87 7.43 10.73 17.25
C SER A 87 7.94 9.30 17.15
N SER A 88 8.07 8.76 15.96
CA SER A 88 8.65 7.44 15.71
C SER A 88 9.68 7.51 14.59
N GLU A 89 10.84 6.90 14.81
CA GLU A 89 11.86 6.67 13.79
C GLU A 89 12.10 5.17 13.67
N ARG A 90 12.01 4.63 12.44
CA ARG A 90 12.14 3.21 12.15
C ARG A 90 13.08 2.99 10.99
N LYS A 91 14.04 2.07 11.15
CA LYS A 91 14.92 1.62 10.07
C LYS A 91 14.58 0.21 9.61
N LEU A 92 14.67 0.00 8.32
CA LEU A 92 14.36 -1.26 7.67
C LEU A 92 15.37 -1.53 6.56
N SER A 93 15.65 -2.80 6.27
CA SER A 93 16.28 -3.15 5.01
C SER A 93 15.81 -4.50 4.48
N PHE A 94 15.89 -4.67 3.17
CA PHE A 94 15.56 -5.93 2.52
C PHE A 94 16.38 -6.15 1.24
N GLU A 95 16.43 -7.41 0.83
CA GLU A 95 16.99 -7.85 -0.45
C GLU A 95 15.82 -8.14 -1.39
N PHE A 96 15.82 -7.48 -2.54
CA PHE A 96 14.87 -7.68 -3.62
C PHE A 96 15.60 -8.26 -4.82
N VAL A 97 15.06 -9.32 -5.41
CA VAL A 97 15.73 -10.04 -6.50
C VAL A 97 14.79 -10.27 -7.67
N SER A 98 15.38 -10.37 -8.87
CA SER A 98 14.72 -10.88 -10.06
C SER A 98 15.14 -12.33 -10.31
N ASP A 99 14.33 -13.09 -11.04
CA ASP A 99 14.72 -14.43 -11.51
C ASP A 99 15.83 -14.41 -12.59
N ARG A 100 16.24 -13.22 -13.05
CA ARG A 100 17.38 -13.02 -13.97
C ARG A 100 18.72 -12.88 -13.23
N GLY A 101 18.71 -12.82 -11.90
CA GLY A 101 19.90 -12.66 -11.07
C GLY A 101 20.19 -11.21 -10.63
N ASP A 102 19.31 -10.27 -10.98
CA ASP A 102 19.41 -8.90 -10.46
C ASP A 102 19.11 -8.90 -8.97
N THR A 103 19.88 -8.13 -8.21
CA THR A 103 19.73 -7.99 -6.76
C THR A 103 19.79 -6.52 -6.39
N ALA A 104 18.82 -6.08 -5.59
CA ALA A 104 18.76 -4.77 -4.98
C ALA A 104 18.79 -4.90 -3.46
N TRP A 105 19.67 -4.14 -2.82
CA TRP A 105 19.70 -3.93 -1.38
C TRP A 105 19.01 -2.60 -1.08
N VAL A 106 17.85 -2.70 -0.44
CA VAL A 106 17.01 -1.55 -0.14
C VAL A 106 17.14 -1.22 1.34
N ASN A 107 17.52 0.00 1.65
CA ASN A 107 17.63 0.52 3.01
C ASN A 107 16.63 1.66 3.19
N LEU A 108 15.78 1.58 4.22
CA LEU A 108 14.72 2.54 4.49
C LEU A 108 14.90 3.19 5.87
N ASN A 109 14.51 4.46 5.95
CA ASN A 109 14.30 5.19 7.18
C ASN A 109 12.96 5.91 7.14
N ARG A 110 12.06 5.57 8.06
CA ARG A 110 10.77 6.25 8.21
C ARG A 110 10.76 7.09 9.48
N ASN A 111 10.38 8.36 9.34
CA ASN A 111 10.22 9.31 10.42
C ASN A 111 8.79 9.82 10.44
N MET A 112 8.07 9.56 11.53
CA MET A 112 6.69 9.98 11.75
C MET A 112 6.62 10.90 12.96
N ASN A 113 5.92 12.02 12.83
CA ASN A 113 5.64 12.95 13.92
C ASN A 113 4.16 13.31 13.92
N TYR A 114 3.50 13.05 15.04
CA TYR A 114 2.12 13.39 15.31
C TYR A 114 2.05 14.53 16.31
N GLU A 115 1.22 15.53 16.00
CA GLU A 115 0.86 16.59 16.91
C GLU A 115 -0.65 16.64 17.14
N GLY A 116 -1.01 16.82 18.41
CA GLY A 116 -2.38 17.13 18.78
C GLY A 116 -3.32 15.94 18.80
N ILE A 117 -2.83 14.74 19.12
CA ILE A 117 -3.67 13.56 19.28
C ILE A 117 -4.66 13.84 20.42
N ASN A 118 -5.95 13.97 20.11
CA ASN A 118 -6.99 14.19 21.12
C ASN A 118 -7.38 12.86 21.79
N LYS A 119 -7.35 12.83 23.13
CA LYS A 119 -7.71 11.69 23.97
C LYS A 119 -9.22 11.54 24.12
N GLU A 120 -9.89 11.16 23.05
CA GLU A 120 -11.06 10.31 23.18
C GLU A 120 -10.62 8.94 22.68
N GLY A 121 -10.14 8.07 23.58
CA GLY A 121 -9.67 6.73 23.22
C GLY A 121 -8.42 6.21 23.94
N ILE A 122 -8.18 4.90 23.82
CA ILE A 122 -6.95 4.23 24.25
C ILE A 122 -6.19 3.80 23.00
N THR A 123 -5.03 4.39 22.75
CA THR A 123 -4.15 3.98 21.64
C THR A 123 -2.95 3.18 22.13
N PHE A 124 -2.84 1.97 21.62
CA PHE A 124 -1.66 1.14 21.77
C PHE A 124 -0.77 1.32 20.54
N PHE A 125 0.42 1.89 20.75
CA PHE A 125 1.45 1.95 19.72
C PHE A 125 2.31 0.69 19.78
N GLY A 126 2.10 -0.22 18.82
CA GLY A 126 2.95 -1.38 18.56
C GLY A 126 4.03 -1.05 17.53
N GLY A 127 5.12 -1.82 17.52
CA GLY A 127 6.31 -1.55 16.69
C GLY A 127 6.07 -1.44 15.16
N ASN A 128 4.90 -1.89 14.67
CA ASN A 128 4.49 -1.81 13.28
C ASN A 128 3.11 -1.17 13.05
N ALA A 129 2.34 -0.82 14.11
CA ALA A 129 0.97 -0.30 13.97
C ALA A 129 0.47 0.42 15.24
N SER A 130 -0.52 1.29 15.09
CA SER A 130 -1.31 1.83 16.19
C SER A 130 -2.71 1.21 16.19
N ILE A 131 -3.19 0.79 17.35
CA ILE A 131 -4.56 0.30 17.56
C ILE A 131 -5.26 1.28 18.49
N ASN A 132 -6.37 1.86 18.06
CA ASN A 132 -7.18 2.76 18.87
C ASN A 132 -8.50 2.10 19.28
N PHE A 133 -8.79 2.07 20.57
CA PHE A 133 -10.05 1.62 21.16
C PHE A 133 -10.84 2.80 21.73
N GLY A 134 -11.95 3.15 21.06
CA GLY A 134 -12.91 4.17 21.47
C GLY A 134 -12.50 5.60 21.10
N GLY A 135 -13.49 6.47 20.86
CA GLY A 135 -13.37 7.93 20.69
C GLY A 135 -12.71 8.45 19.41
N TYR A 136 -12.99 9.72 19.08
CA TYR A 136 -12.44 10.40 17.91
C TYR A 136 -11.05 10.95 18.23
N GLN A 137 -10.02 10.32 17.65
CA GLN A 137 -8.70 10.93 17.59
C GLN A 137 -8.65 11.92 16.45
N GLU A 138 -8.80 13.19 16.80
CA GLU A 138 -8.35 14.24 15.91
C GLU A 138 -6.82 14.23 15.88
N VAL A 139 -6.24 14.06 14.68
CA VAL A 139 -4.83 14.36 14.42
C VAL A 139 -4.80 15.78 13.86
N LEU A 140 -4.24 16.72 14.63
CA LEU A 140 -4.13 18.10 14.18
C LEU A 140 -3.15 18.22 13.03
N GLU A 141 -2.02 17.55 13.16
CA GLU A 141 -0.97 17.51 12.15
C GLU A 141 -0.15 16.22 12.29
N ASN A 142 0.09 15.55 11.17
CA ASN A 142 1.03 14.46 11.04
C ASN A 142 2.01 14.77 9.92
N PHE A 143 3.28 14.46 10.17
CA PHE A 143 4.35 14.50 9.19
C PHE A 143 5.01 13.13 9.11
N ASP A 144 4.93 12.50 7.96
CA ASP A 144 5.46 11.16 7.70
C ASP A 144 6.43 11.20 6.53
N ASN A 145 7.66 10.74 6.74
CA ASN A 145 8.70 10.72 5.71
C ASN A 145 9.31 9.35 5.65
N LEU A 146 9.19 8.74 4.49
CA LEU A 146 9.92 7.55 4.11
C LEU A 146 11.06 7.95 3.17
N LEU A 147 12.28 7.68 3.61
CA LEU A 147 13.50 7.84 2.84
C LEU A 147 14.04 6.46 2.51
N GLY A 148 14.51 6.24 1.29
CA GLY A 148 15.14 4.99 0.92
C GLY A 148 16.31 5.14 -0.02
N VAL A 149 17.22 4.18 0.05
CA VAL A 149 18.34 4.00 -0.87
C VAL A 149 18.28 2.58 -1.41
N ILE A 150 18.41 2.46 -2.73
CA ILE A 150 18.36 1.21 -3.49
C ILE A 150 19.71 1.07 -4.19
N GLU A 151 20.51 0.14 -3.70
CA GLU A 151 21.78 -0.25 -4.31
C GLU A 151 21.56 -1.52 -5.12
N THR A 152 22.06 -1.59 -6.35
CA THR A 152 21.91 -2.79 -7.18
C THR A 152 23.25 -3.46 -7.41
N ASN A 153 23.24 -4.73 -7.83
CA ASN A 153 24.44 -5.45 -8.26
C ASN A 153 24.88 -5.11 -9.70
N ALA A 154 24.18 -4.20 -10.39
CA ALA A 154 24.62 -3.63 -11.65
C ALA A 154 25.61 -2.47 -11.42
N GLU A 155 26.43 -2.14 -12.42
CA GLU A 155 27.33 -0.97 -12.40
C GLU A 155 26.56 0.35 -12.61
N GLU A 156 25.45 0.51 -11.91
CA GLU A 156 24.55 1.66 -11.98
C GLU A 156 24.59 2.47 -10.68
N PRO A 157 24.42 3.81 -10.73
CA PRO A 157 24.35 4.60 -9.52
C PRO A 157 23.21 4.15 -8.60
N ALA A 158 23.43 4.26 -7.30
CA ALA A 158 22.38 3.99 -6.31
C ALA A 158 21.20 4.93 -6.52
N TRP A 159 19.99 4.40 -6.42
CA TRP A 159 18.78 5.19 -6.45
C TRP A 159 18.40 5.63 -5.04
N SER A 160 18.01 6.88 -4.90
CA SER A 160 17.43 7.41 -3.67
C SER A 160 15.96 7.72 -3.91
N PHE A 161 15.10 7.43 -2.96
CA PHE A 161 13.71 7.86 -3.03
C PHE A 161 13.25 8.52 -1.74
N ILE A 162 12.31 9.44 -1.90
CA ILE A 162 11.66 10.15 -0.82
C ILE A 162 10.16 10.05 -1.07
N VAL A 163 9.42 9.70 -0.03
CA VAL A 163 7.98 9.89 0.04
C VAL A 163 7.68 10.63 1.34
N SER A 164 7.05 11.78 1.23
CA SER A 164 6.69 12.64 2.34
C SER A 164 5.20 12.96 2.25
N GLU A 165 4.50 12.73 3.36
CA GLU A 165 3.09 13.00 3.50
C GLU A 165 2.85 13.90 4.71
N LYS A 166 1.95 14.86 4.54
CA LYS A 166 1.46 15.70 5.61
C LYS A 166 -0.07 15.69 5.58
N TYR A 167 -0.70 15.35 6.70
CA TYR A 167 -2.17 15.34 6.85
C TYR A 167 -2.58 15.76 8.26
N GLY A 168 -3.86 16.08 8.45
CA GLY A 168 -4.42 16.50 9.74
C GLY A 168 -5.35 17.70 9.58
N SER A 169 -6.16 17.98 10.60
CA SER A 169 -7.17 19.04 10.53
C SER A 169 -6.59 20.46 10.32
N ARG A 170 -5.28 20.65 10.58
CA ARG A 170 -4.57 21.92 10.36
C ARG A 170 -3.75 21.98 9.07
N VAL A 171 -3.67 20.89 8.31
CA VAL A 171 -2.86 20.82 7.08
C VAL A 171 -3.61 21.36 5.86
N GLY A 172 -4.92 21.57 5.98
CA GLY A 172 -5.83 22.00 4.92
C GLY A 172 -6.86 20.91 4.60
N GLU A 173 -7.68 21.13 3.59
CA GLU A 173 -8.74 20.17 3.20
C GLU A 173 -8.20 18.88 2.58
N LYS A 174 -6.95 18.88 2.08
CA LYS A 174 -6.33 17.73 1.40
C LYS A 174 -4.93 17.44 1.96
N PRO A 175 -4.54 16.16 2.06
CA PRO A 175 -3.17 15.79 2.36
C PRO A 175 -2.19 16.41 1.36
N VAL A 176 -1.03 16.84 1.84
CA VAL A 176 0.10 17.25 1.00
C VAL A 176 1.01 16.04 0.84
N PHE A 177 1.34 15.71 -0.40
CA PHE A 177 2.19 14.58 -0.72
C PHE A 177 3.31 15.02 -1.67
N VAL A 178 4.52 14.56 -1.39
CA VAL A 178 5.69 14.72 -2.26
C VAL A 178 6.38 13.37 -2.35
N GLY A 179 6.55 12.86 -3.57
CA GLY A 179 7.19 11.57 -3.79
C GLY A 179 8.04 11.57 -5.05
N TRP A 180 9.27 11.08 -4.95
CA TRP A 180 10.15 10.90 -6.11
C TRP A 180 11.23 9.86 -5.83
N LEU A 181 11.81 9.34 -6.91
CA LEU A 181 12.88 8.37 -6.99
C LEU A 181 13.92 8.87 -8.01
N SER A 182 15.20 8.91 -7.67
CA SER A 182 16.25 9.44 -8.54
C SER A 182 17.60 8.77 -8.33
N ASN A 183 18.39 8.66 -9.40
CA ASN A 183 19.80 8.25 -9.36
C ASN A 183 20.77 9.39 -9.73
N GLY A 184 20.30 10.64 -9.77
CA GLY A 184 21.06 11.81 -10.19
C GLY A 184 20.89 12.19 -11.67
N ASP A 185 20.76 11.20 -12.55
CA ASP A 185 20.56 11.42 -13.99
C ASP A 185 19.08 11.35 -14.39
N ARG A 186 18.32 10.51 -13.70
CA ARG A 186 16.89 10.29 -13.91
C ARG A 186 16.11 10.66 -12.66
N MET A 187 14.86 11.06 -12.85
CA MET A 187 13.91 11.34 -11.78
C MET A 187 12.54 10.79 -12.18
N ILE A 188 11.97 9.99 -11.29
CA ILE A 188 10.65 9.37 -11.42
C ILE A 188 9.79 9.93 -10.30
N ASP A 189 8.74 10.65 -10.65
CA ASP A 189 7.74 11.13 -9.70
C ASP A 189 6.91 9.95 -9.19
N ILE A 190 6.64 9.96 -7.89
CA ILE A 190 5.72 9.02 -7.25
C ILE A 190 4.47 9.83 -6.93
N LEU A 191 3.34 9.47 -7.52
CA LEU A 191 2.08 10.19 -7.38
C LEU A 191 1.10 9.35 -6.55
N PRO A 192 0.44 9.92 -5.54
CA PRO A 192 -0.52 9.19 -4.73
C PRO A 192 -1.84 9.04 -5.48
N VAL A 193 -2.46 7.87 -5.38
CA VAL A 193 -3.77 7.58 -5.97
C VAL A 193 -4.77 7.36 -4.84
N PHE A 194 -5.81 8.18 -4.77
CA PHE A 194 -6.86 8.11 -3.73
C PHE A 194 -8.18 7.53 -4.24
N GLU A 195 -8.33 7.41 -5.57
CA GLU A 195 -9.60 7.06 -6.20
C GLU A 195 -9.58 5.64 -6.77
N TYR A 196 -10.76 5.01 -6.80
CA TYR A 196 -10.98 3.76 -7.52
C TYR A 196 -11.53 4.06 -8.92
N GLN A 197 -11.08 3.31 -9.92
CA GLN A 197 -11.60 3.40 -11.30
C GLN A 197 -13.12 3.15 -11.35
N ASN A 198 -13.60 2.20 -10.55
CA ASN A 198 -15.02 1.91 -10.38
C ASN A 198 -15.36 1.94 -8.88
N PRO A 199 -15.75 3.09 -8.32
CA PRO A 199 -15.92 3.26 -6.87
C PRO A 199 -17.00 2.35 -6.28
N GLY A 200 -17.96 1.90 -7.11
CA GLY A 200 -19.04 1.01 -6.72
C GLY A 200 -19.84 1.57 -5.53
N LYS A 201 -20.54 0.69 -4.80
CA LYS A 201 -21.12 1.07 -3.50
C LYS A 201 -19.98 1.20 -2.48
N LYS A 202 -20.02 2.25 -1.64
CA LYS A 202 -19.13 2.37 -0.48
C LYS A 202 -19.30 1.11 0.38
N SER A 203 -18.21 0.40 0.65
CA SER A 203 -18.25 -0.77 1.54
C SER A 203 -18.58 -0.33 2.97
N MET A 204 -19.01 -1.25 3.83
CA MET A 204 -19.21 -0.95 5.25
C MET A 204 -17.94 -0.36 5.90
N VAL A 205 -16.76 -0.82 5.46
CA VAL A 205 -15.46 -0.29 5.89
C VAL A 205 -15.27 1.15 5.39
N ASP A 206 -15.54 1.41 4.10
CA ASP A 206 -15.49 2.77 3.52
C ASP A 206 -16.45 3.75 4.24
N MET A 207 -17.58 3.25 4.73
CA MET A 207 -18.57 4.06 5.46
C MET A 207 -18.17 4.30 6.92
N MET A 208 -17.60 3.29 7.60
CA MET A 208 -17.14 3.41 8.99
C MET A 208 -15.87 4.26 9.11
N MET A 209 -15.00 4.19 8.10
CA MET A 209 -13.66 4.79 8.17
C MET A 209 -13.47 6.02 7.27
N GLY A 210 -14.51 6.46 6.56
CA GLY A 210 -14.44 7.60 5.64
C GLY A 210 -13.69 7.28 4.33
N SER A 211 -14.45 6.98 3.27
CA SER A 211 -13.93 6.50 1.97
C SER A 211 -12.90 7.40 1.28
N GLU A 212 -12.94 8.70 1.57
CA GLU A 212 -12.18 9.76 0.89
C GLU A 212 -10.79 10.00 1.49
N ILE A 213 -10.47 9.34 2.60
CA ILE A 213 -9.25 9.59 3.38
C ILE A 213 -8.14 8.58 3.05
N TRP A 214 -8.45 7.49 2.34
CA TRP A 214 -7.52 6.37 2.18
C TRP A 214 -6.77 6.43 0.85
N LEU A 215 -5.44 6.53 0.95
CA LEU A 215 -4.52 6.22 -0.13
C LEU A 215 -4.79 4.80 -0.65
N LYS A 216 -4.98 4.67 -1.96
CA LYS A 216 -5.22 3.38 -2.65
C LYS A 216 -3.95 2.82 -3.26
N GLY A 217 -2.95 3.67 -3.51
CA GLY A 217 -1.71 3.25 -4.11
C GLY A 217 -0.92 4.41 -4.67
N PHE A 218 0.01 4.08 -5.57
CA PHE A 218 0.91 5.03 -6.19
C PHE A 218 1.07 4.76 -7.68
N GLU A 219 1.25 5.81 -8.47
CA GLU A 219 1.65 5.76 -9.87
C GLU A 219 3.03 6.40 -10.05
N PHE A 220 3.87 5.78 -10.86
CA PHE A 220 5.26 6.19 -11.10
C PHE A 220 5.35 6.82 -12.47
N VAL A 221 5.75 8.10 -12.53
CA VAL A 221 5.71 8.90 -13.75
C VAL A 221 7.08 9.50 -14.02
N GLU A 222 7.57 9.40 -15.25
CA GLU A 222 8.82 10.02 -15.70
C GLU A 222 8.56 10.75 -17.00
N ASN A 223 8.89 12.05 -17.06
CA ASN A 223 8.67 12.89 -18.25
C ASN A 223 7.23 12.82 -18.79
N GLY A 224 6.25 12.75 -17.90
CA GLY A 224 4.82 12.65 -18.24
C GLY A 224 4.37 11.27 -18.75
N ARG A 225 5.26 10.28 -18.82
CA ARG A 225 4.95 8.89 -19.17
C ARG A 225 4.78 8.06 -17.91
N SER A 226 3.74 7.25 -17.87
CA SER A 226 3.55 6.32 -16.76
C SER A 226 4.42 5.07 -16.92
N LEU A 227 5.21 4.77 -15.90
CA LEU A 227 6.14 3.65 -15.86
C LEU A 227 5.54 2.43 -15.15
N GLY A 228 4.70 2.65 -14.16
CA GLY A 228 4.20 1.59 -13.31
C GLY A 228 3.26 2.11 -12.25
N ALA A 229 2.52 1.22 -11.62
CA ALA A 229 1.68 1.59 -10.49
C ALA A 229 1.56 0.44 -9.49
N VAL A 230 1.32 0.76 -8.23
CA VAL A 230 1.08 -0.22 -7.17
C VAL A 230 -0.18 0.16 -6.40
N GLN A 231 -1.12 -0.78 -6.33
CA GLN A 231 -2.27 -0.69 -5.45
C GLN A 231 -1.95 -1.36 -4.13
N VAL A 232 -2.18 -0.63 -3.04
CA VAL A 232 -2.07 -1.13 -1.67
C VAL A 232 -3.48 -1.26 -1.12
N GLY A 233 -3.82 -2.45 -0.64
CA GLY A 233 -5.16 -2.75 -0.18
C GLY A 233 -5.18 -3.34 1.23
N PRO A 234 -6.34 -3.27 1.90
CA PRO A 234 -6.52 -3.90 3.21
C PRO A 234 -6.40 -5.43 3.13
N MET A 235 -6.80 -6.04 2.01
CA MET A 235 -6.76 -7.50 1.83
C MET A 235 -5.69 -7.89 0.83
N LYS A 236 -5.05 -9.05 1.02
CA LYS A 236 -4.00 -9.60 0.12
C LYS A 236 -4.43 -9.61 -1.35
N LYS A 237 -5.70 -9.93 -1.62
CA LYS A 237 -6.27 -9.94 -2.98
C LYS A 237 -6.43 -8.56 -3.62
N MET A 238 -6.12 -7.48 -2.90
CA MET A 238 -6.22 -6.11 -3.41
C MET A 238 -4.85 -5.49 -3.70
N PHE A 239 -3.76 -6.25 -3.51
CA PHE A 239 -2.43 -5.81 -3.89
C PHE A 239 -2.18 -6.17 -5.35
N VAL A 240 -1.98 -5.14 -6.15
CA VAL A 240 -1.78 -5.27 -7.59
C VAL A 240 -0.65 -4.36 -8.01
N VAL A 241 0.20 -4.87 -8.88
CA VAL A 241 1.28 -4.11 -9.51
C VAL A 241 1.02 -4.05 -11.01
N TRP A 242 1.23 -2.89 -11.61
CA TRP A 242 1.28 -2.70 -13.05
C TRP A 242 2.68 -2.22 -13.43
N LEU A 243 3.27 -2.84 -14.46
CA LEU A 243 4.53 -2.41 -15.05
C LEU A 243 4.31 -2.14 -16.53
N SER A 244 4.75 -0.97 -17.01
CA SER A 244 4.62 -0.60 -18.42
C SER A 244 5.48 -1.52 -19.29
N LYS A 245 4.89 -2.11 -20.33
CA LYS A 245 5.61 -2.96 -21.30
C LYS A 245 6.70 -2.23 -22.08
N LYS A 246 6.72 -0.90 -22.02
CA LYS A 246 7.71 -0.03 -22.67
C LYS A 246 8.96 0.17 -21.82
N ASN A 247 8.96 -0.28 -20.57
CA ASN A 247 10.12 -0.13 -19.70
C ASN A 247 11.25 -1.07 -20.12
N ASP A 248 12.47 -0.62 -19.90
CA ASP A 248 13.61 -1.51 -19.87
C ASP A 248 13.61 -2.34 -18.56
N PRO A 249 14.31 -3.49 -18.53
CA PRO A 249 14.32 -4.37 -17.36
C PRO A 249 14.82 -3.71 -16.07
N MET A 250 15.75 -2.76 -16.16
CA MET A 250 16.31 -2.09 -14.98
C MET A 250 15.28 -1.13 -14.39
N THR A 251 14.57 -0.38 -15.23
CA THR A 251 13.44 0.47 -14.79
C THR A 251 12.37 -0.36 -14.06
N ASP A 252 11.96 -1.51 -14.61
CA ASP A 252 11.01 -2.39 -13.93
C ASP A 252 11.54 -2.91 -12.58
N PHE A 253 12.83 -3.24 -12.52
CA PHE A 253 13.45 -3.73 -11.32
C PHE A 253 13.51 -2.68 -10.20
N VAL A 254 13.91 -1.45 -10.52
CA VAL A 254 13.98 -0.33 -9.56
C VAL A 254 12.57 0.05 -9.09
N ILE A 255 11.61 0.17 -10.01
CA ILE A 255 10.20 0.44 -9.65
C ILE A 255 9.65 -0.68 -8.76
N GLY A 256 9.89 -1.94 -9.14
CA GLY A 256 9.47 -3.11 -8.38
C GLY A 256 10.06 -3.15 -6.96
N SER A 257 11.33 -2.78 -6.81
CA SER A 257 11.97 -2.70 -5.49
C SER A 257 11.39 -1.55 -4.65
N THR A 258 11.00 -0.45 -5.28
CA THR A 258 10.35 0.69 -4.62
C THR A 258 8.92 0.31 -4.18
N PHE A 259 8.17 -0.44 -4.99
CA PHE A 259 6.86 -0.98 -4.58
C PHE A 259 6.97 -1.82 -3.30
N ALA A 260 7.96 -2.72 -3.26
CA ALA A 260 8.23 -3.55 -2.09
C ALA A 260 8.60 -2.72 -0.84
N ALA A 261 9.16 -1.52 -1.02
CA ALA A 261 9.44 -0.59 0.06
C ALA A 261 8.20 0.18 0.55
N LEU A 262 7.32 0.58 -0.36
CA LEU A 262 6.10 1.35 -0.03
C LEU A 262 5.04 0.47 0.63
N MET A 263 4.84 -0.75 0.14
CA MET A 263 3.78 -1.63 0.61
C MET A 263 3.74 -1.89 2.13
N PRO A 264 4.84 -2.29 2.82
CA PRO A 264 4.77 -2.56 4.26
C PRO A 264 4.52 -1.29 5.08
N GLU A 265 4.80 -0.10 4.54
CA GLU A 265 4.65 1.17 5.24
C GLU A 265 3.23 1.75 5.10
N TYR A 266 2.55 1.43 4.00
CA TYR A 266 1.18 1.88 3.69
C TYR A 266 0.12 0.78 3.77
N GLN A 267 0.52 -0.46 4.10
CA GLN A 267 -0.43 -1.50 4.42
C GLN A 267 -1.11 -1.15 5.76
N ILE A 268 -2.44 -1.10 5.72
CA ILE A 268 -3.25 -1.01 6.93
C ILE A 268 -3.10 -2.36 7.66
N ASP A 269 -2.50 -2.33 8.84
CA ASP A 269 -2.29 -3.52 9.67
C ASP A 269 -3.64 -3.98 10.24
N MET A 270 -4.37 -4.79 9.48
CA MET A 270 -5.62 -5.43 9.95
C MET A 270 -5.37 -6.72 10.76
N ASP A 271 -4.13 -7.17 10.87
CA ASP A 271 -3.76 -8.45 11.50
C ASP A 271 -3.69 -8.41 13.05
N SER A 272 -4.25 -7.39 13.71
CA SER A 272 -4.28 -7.31 15.18
C SER A 272 -5.61 -7.72 15.84
N ASN A 273 -6.55 -8.30 15.09
CA ASN A 273 -7.77 -8.86 15.66
C ASN A 273 -8.07 -10.26 15.10
N PHE A 274 -7.54 -11.29 15.77
CA PHE A 274 -8.27 -12.50 16.18
C PHE A 274 -7.57 -13.13 17.39
#